data_AF-A0A3C1BM24-F1
#
_entry.id   AF-A0A3C1BM24-F1
#
_cell.length_a   1.000
_cell.length_b   1.000
_cell.length_c   1.000
_cell.angle_alpha   90.00
_cell.angle_beta   90.00
_cell.angle_gamma   90.00
#
_symmetry.space_group_name_H-M   'P 1'
#
loop_
_entity.id
_entity.type
_entity.pdbx_description
1 polymer ?
#
loop_
_entity_poly.entity_id
_entity_poly.type
_entity_poly.pdbx_seq_one_letter_code
_entity_poly.pdbx_strand_id
1 'polypeptide(L)'
;MGAFCALIAGGGAFADSELLGTKLTPMGADPSASADGVIPAWTGGFTTPPADYTPGQPHIDPFTDDERLFTISHENLSEYADRLPATQIELLTKFAGKYVLDVYPTRRSCAFPDSVYAANKRNADGAQLAKGGVGFTGAWGGVAFPVPQNADEVLWNFKTHFNGRRYSAKITGGNMYENGVFTRIVRED
;
A
#
# COMPACT_ATOMS: atom_id res chain seq x y z
N MET A 1 16.19 -7.00 -47.51
CA MET A 1 17.46 -6.78 -46.80
C MET A 1 17.42 -5.38 -46.21
N GLY A 2 17.37 -5.26 -44.89
CA GLY A 2 17.22 -3.96 -44.22
C GLY A 2 16.86 -4.17 -42.76
N ALA A 3 17.79 -4.75 -42.01
CA ALA A 3 17.67 -4.99 -40.59
C ALA A 3 17.64 -3.64 -39.85
N PHE A 4 16.48 -3.30 -39.27
CA PHE A 4 16.40 -2.22 -38.29
C PHE A 4 16.79 -2.80 -36.94
N CYS A 5 18.08 -2.69 -36.63
CA CYS A 5 18.65 -3.02 -35.33
C CYS A 5 18.28 -1.88 -34.37
N ALA A 6 17.23 -2.08 -33.55
CA ALA A 6 16.93 -1.16 -32.46
C ALA A 6 17.93 -1.41 -31.32
N LEU A 7 18.86 -0.47 -31.14
CA LEU A 7 19.72 -0.39 -29.96
C LEU A 7 18.84 -0.33 -28.70
N ILE A 8 18.97 -1.34 -27.83
CA ILE A 8 18.54 -1.23 -26.44
C ILE A 8 19.59 -0.37 -25.74
N ALA A 9 19.31 0.93 -25.63
CA ALA A 9 20.09 1.81 -24.78
C ALA A 9 19.68 1.56 -23.31
N GLY A 10 20.54 0.84 -22.59
CA GLY A 10 20.52 0.81 -21.13
C GLY A 10 20.91 2.17 -20.58
N GLY A 11 19.92 3.04 -20.37
CA GLY A 11 19.99 4.22 -19.52
C GLY A 11 18.87 4.09 -18.49
N GLY A 12 19.19 4.19 -17.19
CA GLY A 12 18.18 4.14 -16.14
C GLY A 12 17.10 5.17 -16.43
N ALA A 13 15.88 4.70 -16.71
CA ALA A 13 14.72 5.56 -16.74
C ALA A 13 14.49 6.00 -15.30
N PHE A 14 14.98 7.17 -14.94
CA PHE A 14 14.59 7.80 -13.70
C PHE A 14 13.06 7.94 -13.72
N ALA A 15 12.43 7.55 -12.63
CA ALA A 15 11.03 7.83 -12.38
C ALA A 15 10.82 9.35 -12.48
N ASP A 16 9.90 9.81 -13.32
CA ASP A 16 9.62 11.24 -13.48
C ASP A 16 8.95 11.78 -12.20
N SER A 17 9.76 12.39 -11.33
CA SER A 17 9.31 12.96 -10.07
C SER A 17 8.36 14.16 -10.25
N GLU A 18 8.34 14.77 -11.44
CA GLU A 18 7.43 15.86 -11.76
C GLU A 18 5.98 15.37 -11.85
N LEU A 19 5.77 14.07 -12.09
CA LEU A 19 4.44 13.46 -12.07
C LEU A 19 3.83 13.44 -10.66
N LEU A 20 4.64 13.38 -9.61
CA LEU A 20 4.18 13.26 -8.23
C LEU A 20 3.59 14.58 -7.73
N GLY A 21 2.33 14.54 -7.32
CA GLY A 21 1.57 15.71 -6.89
C GLY A 21 0.99 16.53 -8.06
N THR A 22 1.19 16.10 -9.31
CA THR A 22 0.59 16.73 -10.50
C THR A 22 -0.38 15.77 -11.19
N LYS A 23 0.13 14.77 -11.91
CA LYS A 23 -0.65 13.73 -12.59
C LYS A 23 -0.90 12.51 -11.69
N LEU A 24 0.02 12.26 -10.76
CA LEU A 24 -0.07 11.21 -9.76
C LEU A 24 -0.27 11.85 -8.38
N THR A 25 -0.85 11.08 -7.45
CA THR A 25 -0.78 11.42 -6.03
C THR A 25 0.68 11.52 -5.57
N PRO A 26 0.98 12.18 -4.44
CA PRO A 26 2.35 12.20 -3.88
C PRO A 26 2.93 10.82 -3.51
N MET A 27 2.10 9.78 -3.56
CA MET A 27 2.49 8.38 -3.37
C MET A 27 2.69 7.61 -4.68
N GLY A 28 2.43 8.23 -5.84
CA GLY A 28 2.59 7.61 -7.17
C GLY A 28 1.34 6.90 -7.72
N ALA A 29 0.20 6.98 -7.03
CA ALA A 29 -1.06 6.40 -7.50
C ALA A 29 -1.87 7.37 -8.39
N ASP A 30 -2.78 6.85 -9.21
CA ASP A 30 -3.75 7.66 -9.95
C ASP A 30 -4.71 8.40 -9.00
N PRO A 31 -4.81 9.74 -9.06
CA PRO A 31 -5.71 10.54 -8.22
C PRO A 31 -7.15 10.58 -8.74
N SER A 32 -7.41 10.18 -9.99
CA SER A 32 -8.72 10.33 -10.63
C SER A 32 -9.81 9.44 -10.02
N ALA A 33 -11.06 9.82 -10.26
CA ALA A 33 -12.22 8.98 -9.96
C ALA A 33 -12.31 7.83 -10.97
N SER A 34 -12.87 6.70 -10.56
CA SER A 34 -13.16 5.62 -11.51
C SER A 34 -14.19 6.05 -12.55
N ALA A 35 -14.11 5.48 -13.76
CA ALA A 35 -15.01 5.82 -14.86
C ALA A 35 -16.49 5.50 -14.57
N ASP A 36 -16.76 4.54 -13.68
CA ASP A 36 -18.09 4.16 -13.20
C ASP A 36 -18.58 4.99 -12.00
N GLY A 37 -17.76 5.92 -11.49
CA GLY A 37 -18.10 6.83 -10.40
C GLY A 37 -18.12 6.21 -9.00
N VAL A 38 -17.78 4.92 -8.86
CA VAL A 38 -17.82 4.20 -7.56
C VAL A 38 -16.64 4.56 -6.67
N ILE A 39 -15.47 4.85 -7.26
CA ILE A 39 -14.27 5.27 -6.54
C ILE A 39 -14.12 6.78 -6.74
N PRO A 40 -14.21 7.59 -5.67
CA PRO A 40 -14.04 9.03 -5.79
C PRO A 40 -12.58 9.41 -6.10
N ALA A 41 -12.38 10.60 -6.67
CA ALA A 41 -11.04 11.17 -6.83
C ALA A 41 -10.38 11.37 -5.45
N TRP A 42 -9.06 11.21 -5.38
CA TRP A 42 -8.31 11.49 -4.17
C TRP A 42 -8.05 13.01 -4.06
N THR A 43 -8.48 13.60 -2.96
CA THR A 43 -8.46 15.05 -2.72
C THR A 43 -7.49 15.48 -1.61
N GLY A 44 -6.49 14.65 -1.30
CA GLY A 44 -5.52 14.92 -0.23
C GLY A 44 -5.65 14.00 1.00
N GLY A 45 -6.75 13.26 1.12
CA GLY A 45 -7.06 12.45 2.30
C GLY A 45 -7.39 13.28 3.54
N PHE A 46 -7.53 12.63 4.69
CA PHE A 46 -7.82 13.30 5.97
C PHE A 46 -6.54 13.86 6.61
N THR A 47 -6.43 15.18 6.63
CA THR A 47 -5.33 15.91 7.28
C THR A 47 -5.70 16.46 8.66
N THR A 48 -6.99 16.41 9.02
CA THR A 48 -7.50 16.80 10.33
C THR A 48 -8.21 15.62 10.97
N PRO A 49 -8.03 15.40 12.28
CA PRO A 49 -8.78 14.37 12.98
C PRO A 49 -10.28 14.72 12.99
N PRO A 50 -11.18 13.72 13.09
CA PRO A 50 -12.61 14.01 13.23
C PRO A 50 -12.88 14.78 14.52
N ALA A 51 -13.93 15.61 14.53
CA ALA A 51 -14.18 16.59 15.59
C ALA A 51 -14.24 15.97 17.01
N ASP A 52 -14.73 14.75 17.12
CA ASP A 52 -14.91 14.05 18.39
C ASP A 52 -13.69 13.20 18.81
N TYR A 53 -12.61 13.23 18.03
CA TYR A 53 -11.38 12.51 18.36
C TYR A 53 -10.58 13.24 19.43
N THR A 54 -10.23 12.53 20.50
CA THR A 54 -9.33 13.02 21.55
C THR A 54 -8.01 12.25 21.51
N PRO A 55 -6.84 12.93 21.51
CA PRO A 55 -5.54 12.28 21.56
C PRO A 55 -5.43 11.29 22.74
N GLY A 56 -4.96 10.08 22.46
CA GLY A 56 -4.81 8.99 23.44
C GLY A 56 -6.06 8.12 23.63
N GLN A 57 -7.19 8.45 23.00
CA GLN A 57 -8.36 7.57 22.92
C GLN A 57 -8.29 6.66 21.69
N PRO A 58 -9.09 5.57 21.66
CA PRO A 58 -9.28 4.78 20.45
C PRO A 58 -9.64 5.65 19.26
N HIS A 59 -9.17 5.27 18.07
CA HIS A 59 -9.58 5.93 16.83
C HIS A 59 -11.08 5.74 16.64
N ILE A 60 -11.76 6.82 16.26
CA ILE A 60 -13.18 6.82 15.93
C ILE A 60 -13.36 6.60 14.44
N ASP A 61 -14.49 6.00 14.07
CA ASP A 61 -14.89 5.90 12.67
C ASP A 61 -15.24 7.30 12.15
N PRO A 62 -14.54 7.83 11.12
CA PRO A 62 -14.86 9.12 10.54
C PRO A 62 -16.10 9.10 9.63
N PHE A 63 -16.65 7.92 9.32
CA PHE A 63 -17.74 7.74 8.36
C PHE A 63 -18.94 7.03 9.01
N THR A 64 -19.33 7.43 10.22
CA THR A 64 -20.45 6.83 10.96
C THR A 64 -21.79 6.89 10.23
N ASP A 65 -21.93 7.85 9.31
CA ASP A 65 -23.14 8.07 8.52
C ASP A 65 -23.14 7.30 7.19
N ASP A 66 -22.09 6.51 6.89
CA ASP A 66 -22.02 5.71 5.66
C ASP A 66 -23.01 4.55 5.75
N GLU A 67 -24.10 4.69 4.99
CA GLU A 67 -25.06 3.62 4.82
C GLU A 67 -24.51 2.50 3.93
N ARG A 68 -24.92 1.28 4.22
CA ARG A 68 -24.62 0.12 3.40
C ARG A 68 -25.29 0.26 2.03
N LEU A 69 -24.50 0.14 0.97
CA LEU A 69 -24.99 0.15 -0.41
C LEU A 69 -25.75 -1.14 -0.73
N PHE A 70 -25.16 -2.29 -0.39
CA PHE A 70 -25.77 -3.61 -0.55
C PHE A 70 -25.00 -4.67 0.26
N THR A 71 -25.54 -5.89 0.30
CA THR A 71 -24.93 -7.06 0.93
C THR A 71 -24.71 -8.14 -0.12
N ILE A 72 -23.51 -8.71 -0.16
CA ILE A 72 -23.23 -9.92 -0.95
C ILE A 72 -23.33 -11.12 -0.03
N SER A 73 -24.20 -12.06 -0.38
CA SER A 73 -24.40 -13.33 0.32
C SER A 73 -24.17 -14.49 -0.65
N HIS A 74 -24.39 -15.72 -0.20
CA HIS A 74 -24.40 -16.87 -1.10
C HIS A 74 -25.47 -16.74 -2.21
N GLU A 75 -26.60 -16.07 -1.93
CA GLU A 75 -27.79 -16.03 -2.78
C GLU A 75 -27.56 -15.22 -4.07
N ASN A 76 -26.78 -14.13 -3.99
CA ASN A 76 -26.44 -13.27 -5.12
C ASN A 76 -24.96 -13.39 -5.52
N LEU A 77 -24.25 -14.42 -5.05
CA LEU A 77 -22.83 -14.61 -5.30
C LEU A 77 -22.48 -14.64 -6.80
N SER A 78 -23.35 -15.23 -7.63
CA SER A 78 -23.15 -15.29 -9.08
C SER A 78 -23.10 -13.91 -9.74
N GLU A 79 -23.78 -12.90 -9.19
CA GLU A 79 -23.80 -11.53 -9.71
C GLU A 79 -22.47 -10.79 -9.46
N TYR A 80 -21.71 -11.22 -8.44
CA TYR A 80 -20.50 -10.54 -7.98
C TYR A 80 -19.23 -11.40 -8.07
N ALA A 81 -19.31 -12.63 -8.58
CA ALA A 81 -18.20 -13.57 -8.60
C ALA A 81 -16.93 -12.99 -9.27
N ASP A 82 -17.09 -12.24 -10.36
CA ASP A 82 -15.96 -11.62 -11.07
C ASP A 82 -15.29 -10.47 -10.29
N ARG A 83 -15.91 -10.01 -9.20
CA ARG A 83 -15.41 -8.94 -8.33
C ARG A 83 -14.82 -9.48 -7.03
N LEU A 84 -14.86 -10.78 -6.79
CA LEU A 84 -14.43 -11.41 -5.54
C LEU A 84 -13.23 -12.33 -5.76
N PRO A 85 -12.23 -12.31 -4.86
CA PRO A 85 -11.17 -13.32 -4.88
C PRO A 85 -11.77 -14.69 -4.54
N ALA A 86 -11.15 -15.75 -5.07
CA ALA A 86 -11.59 -17.13 -4.88
C ALA A 86 -11.82 -17.50 -3.39
N THR A 87 -11.01 -16.95 -2.49
CA THR A 87 -11.17 -17.16 -1.04
C THR A 87 -12.50 -16.62 -0.51
N GLN A 88 -12.95 -15.45 -0.97
CA GLN A 88 -14.22 -14.87 -0.51
C GLN A 88 -15.42 -15.61 -1.09
N ILE A 89 -15.34 -16.03 -2.36
CA ILE A 89 -16.35 -16.88 -3.01
C ILE A 89 -16.52 -18.18 -2.22
N GLU A 90 -15.40 -18.80 -1.82
CA GLU A 90 -15.41 -20.04 -1.06
C GLU A 90 -15.98 -19.87 0.35
N LEU A 91 -15.68 -18.74 1.03
CA LEU A 91 -16.26 -18.43 2.34
C LEU A 91 -17.78 -18.23 2.26
N LEU A 92 -18.26 -17.47 1.27
CA LEU A 92 -19.69 -17.26 1.04
C LEU A 92 -20.42 -18.58 0.72
N THR A 93 -19.75 -19.50 0.02
CA THR A 93 -20.29 -20.82 -0.32
C THR A 93 -20.33 -21.76 0.89
N LYS A 94 -19.22 -21.90 1.62
CA LYS A 94 -19.13 -22.81 2.78
C LYS A 94 -20.00 -22.38 3.95
N PHE A 95 -20.18 -21.07 4.11
CA PHE A 95 -20.90 -20.48 5.24
C PHE A 95 -22.15 -19.73 4.79
N ALA A 96 -22.90 -20.31 3.85
CA ALA A 96 -24.16 -19.76 3.37
C ALA A 96 -25.13 -19.45 4.54
N GLY A 97 -25.68 -18.23 4.56
CA GLY A 97 -26.55 -17.72 5.62
C GLY A 97 -25.85 -17.31 6.93
N LYS A 98 -24.52 -17.52 7.04
CA LYS A 98 -23.72 -17.14 8.22
C LYS A 98 -22.62 -16.13 7.91
N TYR A 99 -22.19 -16.07 6.66
CA TYR A 99 -21.18 -15.14 6.17
C TYR A 99 -21.76 -14.28 5.05
N VAL A 100 -21.58 -12.98 5.17
CA VAL A 100 -22.00 -11.98 4.19
C VAL A 100 -20.92 -10.89 4.08
N LEU A 101 -20.88 -10.20 2.95
CA LEU A 101 -20.03 -9.04 2.73
C LEU A 101 -20.90 -7.80 2.62
N ASP A 102 -20.73 -6.88 3.55
CA ASP A 102 -21.43 -5.61 3.55
C ASP A 102 -20.62 -4.59 2.76
N VAL A 103 -21.20 -4.03 1.71
CA VAL A 103 -20.52 -3.09 0.82
C VAL A 103 -20.95 -1.67 1.17
N TYR A 104 -19.97 -0.81 1.39
CA TYR A 104 -20.14 0.60 1.77
C TYR A 104 -19.52 1.52 0.70
N PRO A 105 -19.82 2.83 0.72
CA PRO A 105 -19.21 3.80 -0.17
C PRO A 105 -17.67 3.78 -0.10
N THR A 106 -17.01 3.90 -1.24
CA THR A 106 -15.55 3.99 -1.27
C THR A 106 -15.11 5.38 -0.79
N ARG A 107 -14.17 5.43 0.16
CA ARG A 107 -13.56 6.67 0.65
C ARG A 107 -12.05 6.63 0.43
N ARG A 108 -11.48 7.64 -0.23
CA ARG A 108 -10.01 7.78 -0.39
C ARG A 108 -9.44 8.72 0.68
N SER A 109 -9.51 8.30 1.94
CA SER A 109 -9.16 9.11 3.12
C SER A 109 -7.68 9.05 3.55
N CYS A 110 -6.89 8.14 3.00
CA CYS A 110 -5.49 8.00 3.40
C CYS A 110 -4.66 9.26 3.07
N ALA A 111 -4.04 9.83 4.09
CA ALA A 111 -3.07 10.91 4.00
C ALA A 111 -1.78 10.52 4.75
N PHE A 112 -0.66 11.09 4.35
CA PHE A 112 0.64 10.89 4.98
C PHE A 112 1.26 12.24 5.36
N PRO A 113 2.20 12.28 6.32
CA PRO A 113 2.89 13.53 6.64
C PRO A 113 3.64 14.10 5.43
N ASP A 114 3.65 15.43 5.29
CA ASP A 114 4.32 16.13 4.17
C ASP A 114 5.79 15.72 3.98
N SER A 115 6.48 15.36 5.08
CA SER A 115 7.86 14.87 5.01
C SER A 115 8.00 13.59 4.17
N VAL A 116 6.97 12.73 4.18
CA VAL A 116 6.92 11.49 3.40
C VAL A 116 6.71 11.82 1.93
N TYR A 117 5.82 12.76 1.62
CA TYR A 117 5.61 13.23 0.25
C TYR A 117 6.87 13.87 -0.34
N ALA A 118 7.56 14.72 0.44
CA ALA A 118 8.84 15.30 0.05
C ALA A 118 9.96 14.25 -0.06
N ALA A 119 9.93 13.19 0.76
CA ALA A 119 10.84 12.06 0.65
C ALA A 119 10.60 11.26 -0.64
N ASN A 120 9.35 10.91 -0.94
CA ASN A 120 8.98 10.22 -2.17
C ASN A 120 9.44 10.98 -3.41
N LYS A 121 9.22 12.30 -3.46
CA LYS A 121 9.69 13.12 -4.59
C LYS A 121 11.21 13.02 -4.78
N ARG A 122 11.98 13.13 -3.70
CA ARG A 122 13.44 12.97 -3.73
C ARG A 122 13.86 11.54 -4.12
N ASN A 123 13.14 10.54 -3.66
CA ASN A 123 13.41 9.14 -3.97
C ASN A 123 13.15 8.85 -5.46
N ALA A 124 12.13 9.45 -6.08
CA ALA A 124 11.89 9.29 -7.52
C ALA A 124 13.08 9.77 -8.37
N ASP A 125 13.77 10.84 -7.94
CA ASP A 125 14.97 11.34 -8.62
C ASP A 125 16.26 10.55 -8.29
N GLY A 126 16.35 10.01 -7.07
CA GLY A 126 17.61 9.51 -6.51
C GLY A 126 17.71 8.00 -6.34
N ALA A 127 16.59 7.28 -6.30
CA ALA A 127 16.58 5.86 -5.99
C ALA A 127 17.12 5.01 -7.14
N GLN A 128 17.97 4.05 -6.82
CA GLN A 128 18.54 3.13 -7.80
C GLN A 128 18.54 1.71 -7.23
N LEU A 129 18.17 0.73 -8.05
CA LEU A 129 18.35 -0.67 -7.69
C LEU A 129 19.84 -1.00 -7.58
N ALA A 130 20.20 -1.74 -6.53
CA ALA A 130 21.51 -2.33 -6.41
C ALA A 130 21.69 -3.46 -7.44
N LYS A 131 22.94 -3.83 -7.73
CA LYS A 131 23.25 -4.88 -8.71
C LYS A 131 22.48 -6.17 -8.38
N GLY A 132 21.72 -6.65 -9.36
CA GLY A 132 20.93 -7.89 -9.24
C GLY A 132 19.60 -7.74 -8.50
N GLY A 133 19.12 -6.52 -8.25
CA GLY A 133 17.79 -6.29 -7.65
C GLY A 133 17.68 -6.61 -6.16
N VAL A 134 18.76 -7.10 -5.53
CA VAL A 134 18.78 -7.51 -4.11
C VAL A 134 18.98 -6.33 -3.14
N GLY A 135 18.78 -5.10 -3.61
CA GLY A 135 18.84 -3.90 -2.77
C GLY A 135 18.50 -2.64 -3.55
N PHE A 136 18.55 -1.50 -2.88
CA PHE A 136 18.49 -0.19 -3.51
C PHE A 136 19.32 0.82 -2.71
N THR A 137 19.69 1.93 -3.35
CA THR A 137 20.39 3.07 -2.76
C THR A 137 19.66 4.37 -3.13
N GLY A 138 20.00 5.48 -2.47
CA GLY A 138 19.49 6.80 -2.83
C GLY A 138 18.03 7.09 -2.45
N ALA A 139 17.38 6.21 -1.67
CA ALA A 139 16.02 6.40 -1.18
C ALA A 139 15.96 6.37 0.36
N TRP A 140 15.16 7.27 0.96
CA TRP A 140 15.00 7.32 2.42
C TRP A 140 13.67 7.97 2.84
N GLY A 141 13.11 7.57 3.99
CA GLY A 141 12.01 8.28 4.65
C GLY A 141 10.63 8.19 3.98
N GLY A 142 10.48 7.31 2.99
CA GLY A 142 9.25 7.10 2.23
C GLY A 142 9.36 5.86 1.33
N VAL A 143 8.49 5.79 0.33
CA VAL A 143 8.51 4.71 -0.69
C VAL A 143 9.75 4.87 -1.56
N ALA A 144 10.48 3.78 -1.79
CA ALA A 144 11.75 3.82 -2.52
C ALA A 144 11.56 4.20 -4.00
N PHE A 145 10.59 3.62 -4.69
CA PHE A 145 10.34 3.85 -6.11
C PHE A 145 8.88 4.25 -6.36
N PRO A 146 8.46 5.49 -6.05
CA PRO A 146 7.05 5.88 -6.15
C PRO A 146 6.44 5.70 -7.55
N VAL A 147 7.26 5.75 -8.61
CA VAL A 147 6.85 5.42 -9.99
C VAL A 147 7.69 4.22 -10.46
N PRO A 148 7.34 2.99 -10.06
CA PRO A 148 8.16 1.82 -10.32
C PRO A 148 8.17 1.47 -11.82
N GLN A 149 9.34 1.14 -12.36
CA GLN A 149 9.56 0.80 -13.76
C GLN A 149 9.66 -0.72 -14.00
N ASN A 150 9.83 -1.51 -12.94
CA ASN A 150 9.97 -2.96 -13.02
C ASN A 150 9.47 -3.66 -11.74
N ALA A 151 9.40 -4.99 -11.79
CA ALA A 151 8.88 -5.81 -10.69
C ALA A 151 9.74 -5.75 -9.42
N ASP A 152 11.06 -5.60 -9.55
CA ASP A 152 11.95 -5.51 -8.39
C ASP A 152 11.69 -4.22 -7.59
N GLU A 153 11.45 -3.10 -8.27
CA GLU A 153 11.06 -1.84 -7.63
C GLU A 153 9.71 -1.94 -6.92
N VAL A 154 8.73 -2.63 -7.51
CA VAL A 154 7.44 -2.92 -6.86
C VAL A 154 7.64 -3.75 -5.59
N LEU A 155 8.50 -4.77 -5.63
CA LEU A 155 8.83 -5.58 -4.47
C LEU A 155 9.50 -4.74 -3.37
N TRP A 156 10.39 -3.82 -3.74
CA TRP A 156 11.01 -2.91 -2.77
C TRP A 156 10.02 -1.92 -2.18
N ASN A 157 9.04 -1.44 -2.94
CA ASN A 157 7.98 -0.60 -2.40
C ASN A 157 7.15 -1.33 -1.34
N PHE A 158 6.85 -2.62 -1.55
CA PHE A 158 6.22 -3.43 -0.51
C PHE A 158 7.06 -3.50 0.77
N LYS A 159 8.40 -3.47 0.68
CA LYS A 159 9.27 -3.47 1.87
C LYS A 159 9.49 -2.08 2.49
N THR A 160 9.31 -1.02 1.72
CA THR A 160 9.68 0.36 2.10
C THR A 160 8.50 1.29 2.32
N HIS A 161 7.27 0.80 2.20
CA HIS A 161 6.08 1.59 2.48
C HIS A 161 6.13 2.19 3.89
N PHE A 162 5.66 3.43 3.98
CA PHE A 162 5.70 4.19 5.23
C PHE A 162 4.72 3.61 6.26
N ASN A 163 5.25 3.23 7.43
CA ASN A 163 4.50 2.61 8.53
C ASN A 163 4.30 3.53 9.75
N GLY A 164 4.43 4.85 9.58
CA GLY A 164 4.39 5.81 10.68
C GLY A 164 5.78 6.14 11.25
N ARG A 165 5.82 7.07 12.21
CA ARG A 165 7.06 7.44 12.92
C ARG A 165 7.13 6.67 14.24
N ARG A 166 8.19 5.86 14.39
CA ARG A 166 8.53 4.99 15.54
C ARG A 166 7.73 3.68 15.63
N TYR A 167 8.29 2.64 15.05
CA TYR A 167 8.23 1.31 15.67
C TYR A 167 9.56 1.16 16.41
N SER A 168 9.54 1.07 17.73
CA SER A 168 10.68 0.55 18.48
C SER A 168 10.25 -0.76 19.09
N ALA A 169 10.93 -1.84 18.73
CA ALA A 169 10.60 -3.15 19.23
C ALA A 169 11.81 -3.81 19.84
N LYS A 170 11.62 -4.22 21.10
CA LYS A 170 12.53 -5.13 21.77
C LYS A 170 12.01 -6.54 21.58
N ILE A 171 12.48 -7.21 20.54
CA ILE A 171 12.13 -8.60 20.27
C ILE A 171 13.07 -9.47 21.10
N THR A 172 12.51 -10.18 22.08
CA THR A 172 13.23 -11.23 22.80
C THR A 172 12.82 -12.58 22.21
N GLY A 173 13.74 -13.23 21.52
CA GLY A 173 13.63 -14.64 21.14
C GLY A 173 14.55 -15.49 22.00
N GLY A 174 14.39 -16.80 21.94
CA GLY A 174 15.42 -17.69 22.42
C GLY A 174 15.34 -19.06 21.76
N ASN A 175 16.52 -19.60 21.43
CA ASN A 175 16.63 -20.95 20.91
C ASN A 175 16.75 -21.90 22.10
N MET A 176 15.86 -22.90 22.14
CA MET A 176 15.92 -24.02 23.08
C MET A 176 16.68 -25.15 22.40
N TYR A 177 17.80 -25.58 22.98
CA TYR A 177 18.56 -26.73 22.48
C TYR A 177 18.16 -28.01 23.25
N GLU A 178 18.25 -29.17 22.61
CA GLU A 178 17.88 -30.47 23.21
C GLU A 178 18.67 -30.80 24.50
N ASN A 179 19.87 -30.21 24.64
CA ASN A 179 20.70 -30.34 25.84
C ASN A 179 20.27 -29.42 27.01
N GLY A 180 19.13 -28.74 26.87
CA GLY A 180 18.58 -27.83 27.90
C GLY A 180 19.26 -26.47 27.95
N VAL A 181 20.20 -26.17 27.05
CA VAL A 181 20.80 -24.84 26.94
C VAL A 181 19.80 -23.89 26.29
N PHE A 182 19.64 -22.71 26.89
CA PHE A 182 18.83 -21.63 26.37
C PHE A 182 19.72 -20.44 26.01
N THR A 183 19.64 -19.99 24.76
CA THR A 183 20.31 -18.75 24.33
C THR A 183 19.25 -17.67 24.11
N ARG A 184 19.23 -16.66 24.98
CA ARG A 184 18.40 -15.47 24.81
C ARG A 184 18.98 -14.58 23.71
N ILE A 185 18.20 -14.29 22.69
CA ILE A 185 18.53 -13.31 21.66
C ILE A 185 17.64 -12.10 21.89
N VAL A 186 18.27 -10.97 22.19
CA VAL A 186 17.58 -9.68 22.29
C VAL A 186 17.95 -8.87 21.06
N ARG A 187 16.93 -8.53 20.25
CA ARG A 187 17.05 -7.63 19.11
C ARG A 187 16.28 -6.36 19.43
N GLU A 188 16.92 -5.21 19.26
CA GLU A 188 16.30 -3.89 19.36
C GLU A 188 16.23 -3.30 17.95
N ASP A 189 15.01 -3.00 17.51
CA ASP A 189 14.67 -2.33 16.24
C ASP A 189 14.20 -0.89 16.48
#